data_AF-B6JC14-F1
#
_entry.id   AF-B6JC14-F1
#
_cell.length_a   1.000
_cell.length_b   1.000
_cell.length_c   1.000
_cell.angle_alpha   90.00
_cell.angle_beta   90.00
_cell.angle_gamma   90.00
#
_symmetry.space_group_name_H-M   'P 1'
#
loop_
_entity.id
_entity.type
_entity.pdbx_description
1 polymer ?
#
loop_
_entity_poly.entity_id
_entity_poly.type
_entity_poly.pdbx_seq_one_letter_code
_entity_poly.pdbx_strand_id
1 'polypeptide(L)'
;MHALEVVDPFVFRLSIFVLAVFVGYFVVWSVTPALHTPLMSVTNAISSVIVVGALLAVGVALVGDDNGPLWARAFGFVALVFASINIFGGFLVTQRMLAMYKKKQK
;
A
#
# COMPACT_ATOMS: atom_id res chain seq x y z
N MET A 1 -26.61 17.41 -2.31
CA MET A 1 -25.64 16.38 -1.88
C MET A 1 -26.36 15.34 -1.00
N HIS A 2 -27.42 14.70 -1.54
CA HIS A 2 -28.46 13.99 -0.76
C HIS A 2 -28.68 12.52 -1.18
N ALA A 3 -27.73 11.89 -1.88
CA ALA A 3 -27.90 10.51 -2.37
C ALA A 3 -27.08 9.45 -1.61
N LEU A 4 -26.24 9.85 -0.65
CA LEU A 4 -25.33 8.93 0.06
C LEU A 4 -25.85 8.43 1.42
N GLU A 5 -27.04 8.86 1.86
CA GLU A 5 -27.63 8.42 3.14
C GLU A 5 -28.36 7.06 3.05
N VAL A 6 -28.46 6.43 1.87
CA VAL A 6 -29.26 5.20 1.68
C VAL A 6 -28.44 3.92 1.90
N VAL A 7 -27.11 3.99 1.86
CA VAL A 7 -26.24 2.81 1.98
C VAL A 7 -25.43 2.88 3.26
N ASP A 8 -25.56 1.85 4.09
CA ASP A 8 -24.79 1.72 5.32
C ASP A 8 -23.26 1.83 5.03
N PRO A 9 -22.49 2.62 5.79
CA PRO A 9 -21.05 2.81 5.56
C PRO A 9 -20.23 1.52 5.55
N PHE A 10 -20.63 0.51 6.33
CA PHE A 10 -20.01 -0.80 6.31
C PHE A 10 -20.29 -1.52 5.00
N VAL A 11 -21.56 -1.55 4.55
CA VAL A 11 -21.95 -2.16 3.26
C VAL A 11 -21.22 -1.48 2.10
N PHE A 12 -21.08 -0.16 2.15
CA PHE A 12 -20.33 0.60 1.15
C PHE A 12 -18.84 0.19 1.10
N ARG A 13 -18.15 0.17 2.24
CA ARG A 13 -16.72 -0.23 2.32
C ARG A 13 -16.52 -1.70 1.96
N LEU A 14 -17.43 -2.57 2.37
CA LEU A 14 -17.42 -3.99 2.02
C LEU A 14 -17.59 -4.18 0.51
N SER A 15 -18.47 -3.41 -0.12
CA SER A 15 -18.66 -3.46 -1.58
C SER A 15 -17.38 -3.06 -2.32
N ILE A 16 -16.71 -1.98 -1.88
CA ILE A 16 -15.40 -1.58 -2.44
C ILE A 16 -14.36 -2.70 -2.26
N PHE A 17 -14.31 -3.31 -1.07
CA PHE A 17 -13.38 -4.39 -0.78
C PHE A 17 -13.60 -5.59 -1.73
N VAL A 18 -14.85 -6.05 -1.88
CA VAL A 18 -15.19 -7.19 -2.75
C VAL A 18 -14.85 -6.87 -4.21
N LEU A 19 -15.21 -5.68 -4.71
CA LEU A 19 -14.88 -5.26 -6.07
C LEU A 19 -13.36 -5.18 -6.29
N ALA A 20 -12.60 -4.68 -5.31
CA ALA A 20 -11.14 -4.61 -5.39
C ALA A 20 -10.50 -6.00 -5.47
N VAL A 21 -11.05 -7.01 -4.79
CA VAL A 21 -10.59 -8.42 -4.88
C VAL A 21 -10.79 -8.95 -6.30
N PHE A 22 -11.96 -8.74 -6.91
CA PHE A 22 -12.20 -9.14 -8.30
C PHE A 22 -11.22 -8.48 -9.26
N VAL A 23 -11.04 -7.15 -9.13
CA VAL A 23 -10.08 -6.41 -9.96
C VAL A 23 -8.66 -6.98 -9.79
N GLY A 24 -8.22 -7.19 -8.54
CA GLY A 24 -6.90 -7.76 -8.24
C GLY A 24 -6.68 -9.14 -8.88
N TYR A 25 -7.70 -10.01 -8.82
CA TYR A 25 -7.64 -11.33 -9.44
C TYR A 25 -7.42 -11.25 -10.97
N PHE A 26 -8.23 -10.46 -11.68
CA PHE A 26 -8.11 -10.32 -13.14
C PHE A 26 -6.81 -9.63 -13.57
N VAL A 27 -6.31 -8.68 -12.76
CA VAL A 27 -5.02 -8.01 -13.01
C VAL A 27 -3.86 -8.99 -12.90
N VAL A 28 -3.83 -9.85 -11.88
CA VAL A 28 -2.76 -10.83 -11.70
C VAL A 28 -2.84 -11.98 -12.72
N TRP A 29 -4.06 -12.39 -13.12
CA TRP A 29 -4.25 -13.47 -14.09
C TRP A 29 -3.79 -13.10 -15.51
N SER A 30 -3.78 -11.81 -15.85
CA SER A 30 -3.44 -11.32 -17.19
C SER A 30 -1.95 -11.01 -17.40
N VAL A 31 -1.07 -11.42 -16.47
CA VAL A 31 0.38 -11.22 -16.59
C VAL A 31 1.05 -12.33 -17.40
N THR A 32 2.11 -11.99 -18.14
CA THR A 32 2.92 -12.99 -18.84
C THR A 32 3.73 -13.85 -17.85
N PRO A 33 3.89 -15.17 -18.06
CA PRO A 33 4.55 -16.06 -17.09
C PRO A 33 5.96 -15.63 -16.68
N ALA A 34 6.73 -15.05 -17.60
CA ALA A 34 8.08 -14.55 -17.33
C ALA A 34 8.13 -13.39 -16.32
N LEU A 35 7.00 -12.72 -16.04
CA LEU A 35 6.90 -11.58 -15.14
C LEU A 35 6.36 -11.92 -13.75
N HIS A 36 6.05 -13.17 -13.41
CA HIS A 36 5.55 -13.51 -12.07
C HIS A 36 6.54 -13.15 -10.95
N THR A 37 7.85 -13.35 -11.17
CA THR A 37 8.87 -12.97 -10.18
C THR A 37 8.98 -11.44 -10.00
N PRO A 38 9.07 -10.63 -11.08
CA PRO A 38 8.93 -9.18 -10.97
C PRO A 38 7.61 -8.73 -10.33
N LEU A 39 6.50 -9.39 -10.66
CA LEU A 39 5.17 -9.06 -10.11
C LEU A 39 5.14 -9.29 -8.60
N MET A 40 5.74 -10.37 -8.10
CA MET A 40 5.86 -10.62 -6.67
C MET A 40 6.65 -9.51 -5.95
N SER A 41 7.69 -8.97 -6.58
CA SER A 41 8.44 -7.82 -6.05
C SER A 41 7.59 -6.54 -6.03
N VAL A 42 6.80 -6.30 -7.08
CA VAL A 42 5.89 -5.14 -7.17
C VAL A 42 4.82 -5.20 -6.09
N THR A 43 4.16 -6.35 -5.90
CA THR A 43 3.10 -6.49 -4.91
C THR A 43 3.64 -6.33 -3.48
N ASN A 44 4.88 -6.75 -3.23
CA ASN A 44 5.57 -6.44 -1.98
C ASN A 44 5.75 -4.92 -1.78
N ALA A 45 6.20 -4.19 -2.81
CA ALA A 45 6.33 -2.73 -2.73
C ALA A 45 4.96 -2.03 -2.50
N ILE A 46 3.92 -2.47 -3.22
CA ILE A 46 2.55 -1.92 -3.10
C ILE A 46 1.94 -2.16 -1.72
N SER A 47 2.28 -3.28 -1.06
CA SER A 47 1.81 -3.57 0.31
C SER A 47 2.19 -2.48 1.32
N SER A 48 3.16 -1.63 0.99
CA SER A 48 3.59 -0.48 1.79
C SER A 48 2.55 0.64 1.90
N VAL A 49 1.31 0.46 1.42
CA VAL A 49 0.17 1.35 1.70
C VAL A 49 -0.05 1.59 3.19
N ILE A 50 0.45 0.68 4.05
CA ILE A 50 0.55 0.84 5.50
C ILE A 50 1.23 2.15 5.95
N VAL A 51 2.03 2.80 5.09
CA VAL A 51 2.63 4.12 5.35
C VAL A 51 1.57 5.16 5.70
N VAL A 52 0.37 5.09 5.11
CA VAL A 52 -0.74 6.01 5.42
C VAL A 52 -1.17 5.84 6.88
N GLY A 53 -1.28 4.59 7.35
CA GLY A 53 -1.59 4.29 8.75
C GLY A 53 -0.49 4.75 9.70
N ALA A 54 0.78 4.55 9.32
CA ALA A 54 1.93 5.01 10.12
C ALA A 54 1.97 6.53 10.25
N LEU A 55 1.70 7.26 9.16
CA LEU A 55 1.62 8.73 9.16
C LEU A 55 0.47 9.23 10.04
N LEU A 56 -0.69 8.57 10.01
CA LEU A 56 -1.78 8.88 10.93
C LEU A 56 -1.39 8.61 12.39
N ALA A 57 -0.75 7.47 12.68
CA ALA A 57 -0.31 7.12 14.04
C ALA A 57 0.70 8.12 14.63
N VAL A 58 1.60 8.67 13.79
CA VAL A 58 2.55 9.71 14.20
C VAL A 58 1.88 11.09 14.25
N GLY A 59 1.02 11.40 13.29
CA GLY A 59 0.43 12.73 13.07
C GLY A 59 -0.78 13.06 13.95
N VAL A 60 -1.51 12.06 14.46
CA VAL A 60 -2.69 12.27 15.35
C VAL A 60 -2.35 13.10 16.59
N ALA A 61 -1.08 13.11 17.01
CA ALA A 61 -0.57 13.88 18.13
C ALA A 61 -0.26 15.36 17.83
N LEU A 62 -0.23 15.79 16.56
CA LEU A 62 0.08 17.18 16.19
C LEU A 62 -1.18 18.05 16.03
N VAL A 63 -2.36 17.42 15.96
CA VAL A 63 -3.64 18.06 15.61
C VAL A 63 -4.57 18.22 16.82
N GLY A 64 -4.25 17.61 17.97
CA GLY A 64 -5.04 17.74 19.19
C GLY A 64 -4.17 17.93 20.42
N ASP A 65 -4.63 18.75 21.37
CA ASP A 65 -4.05 19.01 22.70
C ASP A 65 -3.99 17.75 23.60
N ASP A 66 -4.45 16.61 23.08
CA ASP A 66 -4.32 15.31 23.71
C ASP A 66 -2.88 14.79 23.53
N ASN A 67 -2.18 14.71 24.66
CA ASN A 67 -0.95 13.95 24.82
C ASN A 67 -1.24 12.44 24.70
N GLY A 68 -1.62 12.00 23.48
CA GLY A 68 -1.70 10.60 23.11
C GLY A 68 -0.41 9.91 23.53
N PRO A 69 -0.49 8.71 24.13
CA PRO A 69 0.57 8.27 25.00
C PRO A 69 1.84 7.92 24.21
N LEU A 70 3.00 8.28 24.75
CA LEU A 70 4.29 8.38 24.03
C LEU A 70 4.69 7.10 23.27
N TRP A 71 4.36 5.93 23.81
CA TRP A 71 4.52 4.62 23.18
C TRP A 71 3.85 4.52 21.81
N ALA A 72 2.62 5.04 21.63
CA ALA A 72 1.93 5.01 20.35
C ALA A 72 2.69 5.80 19.27
N ARG A 73 3.29 6.93 19.64
CA ARG A 73 4.14 7.75 18.74
C ARG A 73 5.42 7.02 18.38
N ALA A 74 6.06 6.38 19.35
CA ALA A 74 7.26 5.59 19.13
C ALA A 74 7.00 4.43 18.17
N PHE A 75 5.90 3.68 18.37
CA PHE A 75 5.50 2.60 17.46
C PHE A 75 5.11 3.12 16.08
N GLY A 76 4.40 4.25 15.99
CA GLY A 76 4.08 4.89 14.71
C GLY A 76 5.34 5.30 13.94
N PHE A 77 6.34 5.85 14.63
CA PHE A 77 7.62 6.22 14.03
C PHE A 77 8.39 4.99 13.52
N VAL A 78 8.47 3.93 14.32
CA VAL A 78 9.09 2.66 13.91
C VAL A 78 8.35 2.05 12.70
N ALA A 79 7.02 2.06 12.72
CA ALA A 79 6.21 1.61 11.60
C ALA A 79 6.47 2.43 10.32
N LEU A 80 6.65 3.75 10.45
CA LEU A 80 6.97 4.62 9.33
C LEU A 80 8.35 4.31 8.74
N VAL A 81 9.35 4.03 9.58
CA VAL A 81 10.68 3.61 9.13
C VAL A 81 10.61 2.29 8.37
N PHE A 82 9.92 1.27 8.91
CA PHE A 82 9.77 -0.02 8.23
C PHE A 82 8.96 0.09 6.93
N ALA A 83 7.88 0.88 6.92
CA ALA A 83 7.13 1.16 5.71
C ALA A 83 8.03 1.81 4.65
N SER A 84 8.85 2.80 5.03
CA SER A 84 9.78 3.46 4.13
C SER A 84 10.79 2.49 3.52
N ILE A 85 11.39 1.62 4.34
CA ILE A 85 12.34 0.58 3.86
C ILE A 85 11.65 -0.35 2.85
N ASN A 86 10.41 -0.77 3.10
CA ASN A 86 9.66 -1.61 2.17
C ASN A 86 9.34 -0.88 0.85
N ILE A 87 8.93 0.39 0.90
CA ILE A 87 8.71 1.21 -0.31
C ILE A 87 9.98 1.27 -1.14
N PHE A 88 11.07 1.80 -0.58
CA PHE A 88 12.29 2.03 -1.34
C PHE A 88 12.95 0.72 -1.78
N GLY A 89 13.04 -0.26 -0.88
CA GLY A 89 13.60 -1.57 -1.19
C GLY A 89 12.79 -2.33 -2.25
N GLY A 90 11.46 -2.38 -2.08
CA GLY A 90 10.55 -3.07 -3.00
C GLY A 90 10.58 -2.47 -4.41
N PHE A 91 10.52 -1.13 -4.53
CA PHE A 91 10.57 -0.49 -5.84
C PHE A 91 11.96 -0.57 -6.50
N LEU A 92 13.05 -0.47 -5.72
CA LEU A 92 14.41 -0.58 -6.26
C LEU A 92 14.70 -1.99 -6.80
N VAL A 93 14.30 -3.03 -6.07
CA VAL A 93 14.45 -4.43 -6.52
C VAL A 93 13.61 -4.67 -7.77
N THR A 94 12.36 -4.22 -7.76
CA THR A 94 11.47 -4.30 -8.93
C THR A 94 12.09 -3.65 -10.17
N GLN A 95 12.64 -2.45 -10.04
CA GLN A 95 13.27 -1.76 -11.16
C GLN A 95 14.47 -2.54 -11.72
N ARG A 96 15.30 -3.12 -10.85
CA ARG A 96 16.42 -3.99 -11.27
C ARG A 96 15.91 -5.23 -12.01
N MET A 97 14.83 -5.84 -11.51
CA MET A 97 14.22 -7.00 -12.17
C MET A 97 13.68 -6.65 -13.56
N LEU A 98 12.91 -5.57 -13.68
CA LEU A 98 12.34 -5.14 -14.97
C LEU A 98 13.41 -4.64 -15.96
N ALA A 99 14.52 -4.08 -15.46
CA ALA A 99 15.63 -3.65 -16.30
C ALA A 99 16.30 -4.82 -17.04
N MET A 100 16.28 -6.04 -16.48
CA MET A 100 16.80 -7.24 -17.14
C MET A 100 16.00 -7.65 -18.39
N TYR A 101 14.74 -7.19 -18.51
CA TYR A 101 13.88 -7.47 -19.66
C TYR A 101 13.94 -6.37 -20.72
N LYS A 102 14.59 -5.23 -20.45
CA LYS A 102 14.81 -4.20 -21.46
C LYS A 102 15.93 -4.65 -22.40
N LYS A 103 15.66 -4.66 -23.71
CA LYS A 103 16.72 -4.83 -24.72
C LYS A 103 17.78 -3.76 -24.49
N LYS A 104 19.05 -4.18 -24.37
CA LYS A 104 20.21 -3.27 -24.31
C LYS A 104 20.18 -2.42 -25.58
N GLN A 105 19.90 -1.12 -25.44
CA GLN A 105 20.12 -0.16 -26.52
C GLN A 105 21.61 -0.25 -26.87
N LYS A 106 21.91 -0.54 -28.15
CA LYS A 106 23.28 -0.63 -28.66
C LYS A 106 23.93 0.74 -28.65
#